data_AF-A0A523NGB2-F1
#
_entry.id   AF-A0A523NGB2-F1
#
_cell.length_a   1.000
_cell.length_b   1.000
_cell.length_c   1.000
_cell.angle_alpha   90.00
_cell.angle_beta   90.00
_cell.angle_gamma   90.00
#
_symmetry.space_group_name_H-M   'P 1'
#
loop_
_entity.id
_entity.type
_entity.pdbx_description
1 polymer ?
#
loop_
_entity_poly.entity_id
_entity_poly.type
_entity_poly.pdbx_seq_one_letter_code
_entity_poly.pdbx_strand_id
1 'polypeptide(L)'
;MVPGFFRRHVYGGLAIVLATAMLPGLVRPAMAQGAVDPNVAPRAAALERAGDWTGATEMLGRYLATAPGDGRAWFQFGRMYLLAARQWHVQGHEGDPDGALYLDLAAIAFDKAIELQIDSGRVYRGTVEMERGVLRMEQGGWSALAAVDPRRTTPVPGFVLELGANLVASCPSNAILVPGNQLESLAAWLASVELGFRRDVFPLLPERFQDDSLYRRQVAVTLELAGSAGVTAAATERTLCLTPFADSSRFGGEEWSVTQLALVTGAAPALPAHVLSITQLQQSHQQRPTAWTEAVTAVYLQAARRNVLLCGGLLSYLKDPAITTCGR
;
A
#
# COMPACT_ATOMS: atom_id res chain seq x y z
N MET A 1 -5.29 -14.12 72.56
CA MET A 1 -6.73 -14.42 72.78
C MET A 1 -7.29 -14.82 71.44
N VAL A 2 -7.75 -16.02 71.12
CA VAL A 2 -8.17 -17.25 71.83
C VAL A 2 -7.83 -18.44 70.89
N PRO A 3 -7.43 -19.61 71.42
CA PRO A 3 -7.15 -20.84 70.67
C PRO A 3 -8.36 -21.80 70.64
N GLY A 4 -8.29 -22.86 69.81
CA GLY A 4 -9.19 -24.03 69.89
C GLY A 4 -9.20 -24.81 68.56
N PHE A 5 -8.45 -25.90 68.34
CA PHE A 5 -8.52 -27.26 68.91
C PHE A 5 -9.90 -27.93 68.82
N PHE A 6 -10.05 -28.93 67.93
CA PHE A 6 -10.42 -30.35 68.16
C PHE A 6 -10.82 -30.99 66.81
N ARG A 7 -10.05 -31.92 66.23
CA ARG A 7 -9.92 -33.38 66.48
C ARG A 7 -10.98 -34.24 65.73
N ARG A 8 -10.46 -34.90 64.69
CA ARG A 8 -10.79 -36.22 64.06
C ARG A 8 -12.08 -36.93 64.46
N HIS A 9 -12.78 -37.46 63.45
CA HIS A 9 -13.13 -38.89 63.39
C HIS A 9 -13.09 -39.43 61.95
N VAL A 10 -12.53 -40.63 61.83
CA VAL A 10 -12.43 -41.49 60.65
C VAL A 10 -13.49 -42.59 60.81
N TYR A 11 -14.31 -42.79 59.79
CA TYR A 11 -14.99 -44.05 59.38
C TYR A 11 -15.33 -43.81 57.89
N GLY A 12 -14.93 -44.60 56.89
CA GLY A 12 -14.87 -46.04 56.81
C GLY A 12 -16.18 -46.55 56.20
N GLY A 13 -16.29 -46.57 54.85
CA GLY A 13 -17.51 -46.99 54.17
C GLY A 13 -17.39 -47.08 52.64
N LEU A 14 -17.20 -48.32 52.18
CA LEU A 14 -17.27 -48.92 50.85
C LEU A 14 -18.07 -48.22 49.71
N ALA A 15 -17.46 -48.28 48.51
CA ALA A 15 -18.03 -48.60 47.19
C ALA A 15 -19.15 -47.73 46.58
N ILE A 16 -18.83 -47.11 45.43
CA ILE A 16 -19.28 -47.54 44.08
C ILE A 16 -18.35 -46.87 43.06
N VAL A 17 -17.60 -47.67 42.32
CA VAL A 17 -16.86 -47.23 41.14
C VAL A 17 -17.87 -47.11 40.01
N LEU A 18 -18.34 -45.91 39.73
CA LEU A 18 -19.00 -45.56 38.48
C LEU A 18 -17.99 -44.78 37.64
N ALA A 19 -17.33 -45.51 36.76
CA ALA A 19 -16.46 -44.96 35.72
C ALA A 19 -17.31 -44.20 34.70
N THR A 20 -17.59 -42.92 34.94
CA THR A 20 -18.00 -41.97 33.92
C THR A 20 -16.76 -41.37 33.29
N ALA A 21 -16.28 -42.02 32.23
CA ALA A 21 -15.31 -41.44 31.30
C ALA A 21 -15.94 -40.23 30.60
N MET A 22 -15.83 -39.05 31.21
CA MET A 22 -15.95 -37.79 30.49
C MET A 22 -14.59 -37.46 29.89
N LEU A 23 -14.34 -37.97 28.69
CA LEU A 23 -13.33 -37.45 27.79
C LEU A 23 -13.78 -36.06 27.32
N PRO A 24 -13.08 -34.95 27.62
CA PRO A 24 -13.21 -33.71 26.87
C PRO A 24 -12.42 -33.88 25.57
N GLY A 25 -12.91 -34.77 24.71
CA GLY A 25 -12.34 -35.06 23.41
C GLY A 25 -12.95 -34.15 22.36
N LEU A 26 -12.28 -33.02 22.10
CA LEU A 26 -11.88 -32.59 20.76
C LEU A 26 -12.81 -33.01 19.61
N VAL A 27 -14.04 -32.48 19.57
CA VAL A 27 -14.72 -32.28 18.28
C VAL A 27 -14.52 -30.81 17.94
N ARG A 28 -13.33 -30.48 17.43
CA ARG A 28 -13.26 -29.35 16.49
C ARG A 28 -14.19 -29.78 15.36
N PRO A 29 -15.24 -29.03 15.00
CA PRO A 29 -15.90 -29.30 13.75
C PRO A 29 -14.81 -29.21 12.69
N ALA A 30 -14.52 -30.33 12.03
CA ALA A 30 -13.82 -30.30 10.77
C ALA A 30 -14.75 -29.52 9.84
N MET A 31 -14.60 -28.18 9.83
CA MET A 31 -15.13 -27.34 8.78
C MET A 31 -14.65 -28.02 7.50
N ALA A 32 -15.57 -28.63 6.76
CA ALA A 32 -15.26 -29.28 5.51
C ALA A 32 -14.61 -28.21 4.62
N GLN A 33 -13.28 -28.24 4.52
CA GLN A 33 -12.54 -27.35 3.65
C GLN A 33 -12.93 -27.80 2.24
N GLY A 34 -13.75 -26.98 1.57
CA GLY A 34 -14.04 -27.17 0.16
C GLY A 34 -12.72 -27.24 -0.62
N ALA A 35 -12.67 -28.10 -1.63
CA ALA A 35 -11.50 -28.15 -2.50
C ALA A 35 -11.29 -26.77 -3.14
N VAL A 36 -10.04 -26.30 -3.16
CA VAL A 36 -9.67 -25.03 -3.79
C VAL A 36 -9.92 -25.15 -5.30
N ASP A 37 -10.81 -24.32 -5.84
CA ASP A 37 -11.06 -24.19 -7.28
C ASP A 37 -10.17 -23.06 -7.83
N PRO A 38 -9.13 -23.38 -8.63
CA PRO A 38 -8.21 -22.38 -9.16
C PRO A 38 -8.87 -21.38 -10.13
N ASN A 39 -10.09 -21.66 -10.60
CA ASN A 39 -10.79 -20.84 -11.59
C ASN A 39 -11.74 -19.80 -10.97
N VAL A 40 -12.01 -19.84 -9.66
CA VAL A 40 -12.97 -18.90 -9.04
C VAL A 40 -12.48 -17.46 -9.14
N ALA A 41 -11.22 -17.18 -8.79
CA ALA A 41 -10.67 -15.83 -8.89
C ALA A 41 -10.66 -15.29 -10.34
N PRO A 42 -10.18 -16.03 -11.37
CA PRO A 42 -10.29 -15.61 -12.77
C PRO A 42 -11.73 -15.37 -13.24
N ARG A 43 -12.69 -16.21 -12.82
CA ARG A 43 -14.11 -16.06 -13.17
C ARG A 43 -14.71 -14.81 -12.54
N ALA A 44 -14.44 -14.55 -11.26
CA ALA A 44 -14.89 -13.33 -10.60
C ALA A 44 -14.28 -12.08 -11.28
N ALA A 45 -13.00 -12.12 -11.66
CA ALA A 45 -12.38 -11.05 -12.43
C ALA A 45 -12.97 -10.87 -13.85
N ALA A 46 -13.54 -11.92 -14.44
CA ALA A 46 -14.25 -11.82 -15.72
C ALA A 46 -15.63 -11.17 -15.55
N LEU A 47 -16.36 -11.53 -14.50
CA LEU A 47 -17.63 -10.89 -14.14
C LEU A 47 -17.45 -9.40 -13.82
N GLU A 48 -16.43 -9.06 -13.02
CA GLU A 48 -16.03 -7.68 -12.74
C GLU A 48 -15.81 -6.88 -14.04
N ARG A 49 -15.01 -7.42 -14.98
CA ARG A 49 -14.75 -6.77 -16.28
C ARG A 49 -15.99 -6.66 -17.17
N ALA A 50 -16.98 -7.53 -16.97
CA ALA A 50 -18.27 -7.47 -17.66
C ALA A 50 -19.25 -6.50 -16.99
N GLY A 51 -18.86 -5.84 -15.89
CA GLY A 51 -19.71 -4.93 -15.12
C GLY A 51 -20.61 -5.63 -14.09
N ASP A 52 -20.54 -6.96 -13.95
CA ASP A 52 -21.31 -7.72 -12.96
C ASP A 52 -20.56 -7.81 -11.63
N TRP A 53 -20.45 -6.66 -10.95
CA TRP A 53 -19.76 -6.57 -9.66
C TRP A 53 -20.47 -7.36 -8.56
N THR A 54 -21.81 -7.31 -8.52
CA THR A 54 -22.62 -8.03 -7.53
C THR A 54 -22.47 -9.53 -7.68
N GLY A 55 -22.58 -10.07 -8.89
CA GLY A 55 -22.37 -11.49 -9.14
C GLY A 55 -20.96 -11.95 -8.80
N ALA A 56 -19.95 -11.12 -9.08
CA ALA A 56 -18.57 -11.41 -8.75
C ALA A 56 -18.30 -11.45 -7.23
N THR A 57 -18.79 -10.45 -6.48
CA THR A 57 -18.60 -10.40 -5.01
C THR A 57 -19.41 -11.47 -4.29
N GLU A 58 -20.64 -11.75 -4.73
CA GLU A 58 -21.45 -12.84 -4.18
C GLU A 58 -20.81 -14.22 -4.44
N MET A 59 -20.30 -14.45 -5.66
CA MET A 59 -19.59 -15.68 -6.00
C MET A 59 -18.38 -15.88 -5.08
N LEU A 60 -17.54 -14.86 -4.91
CA LEU A 60 -16.37 -14.93 -4.05
C LEU A 60 -16.76 -15.11 -2.58
N GLY A 61 -17.75 -14.37 -2.08
CA GLY A 61 -18.20 -14.46 -0.69
C GLY A 61 -18.71 -15.86 -0.34
N ARG A 62 -19.57 -16.45 -1.19
CA ARG A 62 -20.08 -17.82 -1.01
C ARG A 62 -18.96 -18.85 -1.10
N TYR A 63 -18.04 -18.69 -2.06
CA TYR A 63 -16.91 -19.60 -2.21
C TYR A 63 -15.99 -19.56 -0.98
N LEU A 64 -15.57 -18.37 -0.55
CA LEU A 64 -14.67 -18.18 0.59
C LEU A 64 -15.27 -18.66 1.92
N ALA A 65 -16.60 -18.68 2.05
CA ALA A 65 -17.28 -19.30 3.20
C ALA A 65 -17.01 -20.82 3.31
N THR A 66 -16.70 -21.48 2.19
CA THR A 66 -16.43 -22.93 2.13
C THR A 66 -14.96 -23.26 1.87
N ALA A 67 -14.21 -22.35 1.24
CA ALA A 67 -12.79 -22.48 0.94
C ALA A 67 -11.97 -21.30 1.50
N PRO A 68 -11.96 -21.09 2.84
CA PRO A 68 -11.29 -19.93 3.45
C PRO A 68 -9.76 -19.96 3.31
N GLY A 69 -9.17 -21.09 2.88
CA GLY A 69 -7.74 -21.24 2.62
C GLY A 69 -7.29 -20.81 1.22
N ASP A 70 -8.19 -20.37 0.34
CA ASP A 70 -7.83 -19.89 -1.00
C ASP A 70 -7.35 -18.43 -0.97
N GLY A 71 -6.04 -18.24 -0.88
CA GLY A 71 -5.43 -16.92 -0.86
C GLY A 71 -5.68 -16.11 -2.14
N ARG A 72 -5.81 -16.76 -3.30
CA ARG A 72 -6.05 -16.07 -4.58
C ARG A 72 -7.46 -15.50 -4.64
N ALA A 73 -8.44 -16.25 -4.15
CA ALA A 73 -9.80 -15.75 -4.02
C ALA A 73 -9.90 -14.59 -3.02
N TRP A 74 -9.23 -14.68 -1.86
CA TRP A 74 -9.13 -13.55 -0.92
C TRP A 74 -8.48 -12.32 -1.56
N PHE A 75 -7.40 -12.50 -2.30
CA PHE A 75 -6.72 -11.40 -2.99
C PHE A 75 -7.63 -10.74 -4.04
N GLN A 76 -8.35 -11.52 -4.85
CA GLN A 76 -9.29 -10.96 -5.84
C GLN A 76 -10.45 -10.24 -5.16
N PHE A 77 -10.98 -10.78 -4.06
CA PHE A 77 -12.02 -10.13 -3.27
C PHE A 77 -11.56 -8.77 -2.72
N GLY A 78 -10.34 -8.70 -2.19
CA GLY A 78 -9.74 -7.43 -1.75
C GLY A 78 -9.55 -6.43 -2.89
N ARG A 79 -9.10 -6.87 -4.07
CA ARG A 79 -8.96 -6.00 -5.25
C ARG A 79 -10.27 -5.38 -5.67
N MET A 80 -11.36 -6.15 -5.65
CA MET A 80 -12.69 -5.67 -6.01
C MET A 80 -13.19 -4.59 -5.07
N TYR A 81 -12.99 -4.74 -3.77
CA TYR A 81 -13.38 -3.71 -2.80
C TYR A 81 -12.48 -2.48 -2.83
N LEU A 82 -11.18 -2.65 -3.07
CA LEU A 82 -10.29 -1.49 -3.30
C LEU A 82 -10.72 -0.70 -4.54
N LEU A 83 -11.14 -1.39 -5.62
CA LEU A 83 -11.68 -0.74 -6.81
C LEU A 83 -13.02 -0.04 -6.52
N ALA A 84 -13.92 -0.67 -5.75
CA ALA A 84 -15.18 -0.06 -5.35
C ALA A 84 -14.96 1.22 -4.53
N ALA A 85 -14.00 1.21 -3.59
CA ALA A 85 -13.60 2.41 -2.87
C ALA A 85 -13.10 3.52 -3.81
N ARG A 86 -12.29 3.17 -4.82
CA ARG A 86 -11.81 4.13 -5.83
C ARG A 86 -12.95 4.71 -6.66
N GLN A 87 -13.87 3.87 -7.10
CA GLN A 87 -15.02 4.27 -7.88
C GLN A 87 -15.96 5.19 -7.10
N TRP A 88 -16.10 4.95 -5.79
CA TRP A 88 -16.88 5.83 -4.90
C TRP A 88 -16.36 7.27 -4.90
N HIS A 89 -15.05 7.49 -4.93
CA HIS A 89 -14.48 8.84 -5.11
C HIS A 89 -14.83 9.45 -6.48
N VAL A 90 -14.73 8.68 -7.56
CA VAL A 90 -15.07 9.13 -8.93
C VAL A 90 -16.55 9.51 -9.04
N GLN A 91 -17.41 8.83 -8.27
CA GLN A 91 -18.85 9.08 -8.19
C GLN A 91 -19.21 10.24 -7.24
N GLY A 92 -18.22 11.00 -6.74
CA GLY A 92 -18.49 12.15 -5.88
C GLY A 92 -18.94 11.78 -4.47
N HIS A 93 -18.46 10.64 -3.96
CA HIS A 93 -18.73 10.15 -2.61
C HIS A 93 -20.20 9.75 -2.39
N GLU A 94 -20.89 9.42 -3.49
CA GLU A 94 -22.27 8.92 -3.48
C GLU A 94 -22.32 7.39 -3.36
N GLY A 95 -23.31 6.86 -2.63
CA GLY A 95 -23.59 5.43 -2.52
C GLY A 95 -23.63 4.90 -1.09
N ASP A 96 -24.21 3.70 -0.95
CA ASP A 96 -24.23 2.89 0.27
C ASP A 96 -23.79 1.46 -0.10
N PRO A 97 -22.72 0.91 0.50
CA PRO A 97 -21.92 1.49 1.59
C PRO A 97 -20.94 2.58 1.16
N ASP A 98 -20.42 3.30 2.15
CA ASP A 98 -19.39 4.33 1.93
C ASP A 98 -18.02 3.75 1.56
N GLY A 99 -17.12 4.63 1.08
CA GLY A 99 -15.76 4.26 0.71
C GLY A 99 -14.94 3.67 1.86
N ALA A 100 -15.21 4.06 3.11
CA ALA A 100 -14.47 3.58 4.26
C ALA A 100 -14.76 2.08 4.51
N LEU A 101 -16.02 1.66 4.42
CA LEU A 101 -16.39 0.25 4.56
C LEU A 101 -15.77 -0.60 3.46
N TYR A 102 -15.72 -0.12 2.22
CA TYR A 102 -15.02 -0.83 1.14
C TYR A 102 -13.54 -1.02 1.45
N LEU A 103 -12.86 0.00 1.99
CA LEU A 103 -11.46 -0.13 2.40
C LEU A 103 -11.27 -1.09 3.59
N ASP A 104 -12.23 -1.16 4.52
CA ASP A 104 -12.21 -2.13 5.61
C ASP A 104 -12.30 -3.57 5.10
N LEU A 105 -13.22 -3.83 4.17
CA LEU A 105 -13.37 -5.15 3.54
C LEU A 105 -12.13 -5.51 2.71
N ALA A 106 -11.57 -4.55 1.96
CA ALA A 106 -10.34 -4.75 1.22
C ALA A 106 -9.16 -5.07 2.15
N ALA A 107 -9.02 -4.35 3.27
CA ALA A 107 -7.99 -4.61 4.28
C ALA A 107 -8.07 -6.03 4.82
N ILE A 108 -9.26 -6.47 5.26
CA ILE A 108 -9.48 -7.82 5.80
C ILE A 108 -9.11 -8.88 4.76
N ALA A 109 -9.54 -8.70 3.52
CA ALA A 109 -9.27 -9.65 2.45
C ALA A 109 -7.77 -9.73 2.11
N PHE A 110 -7.07 -8.60 2.07
CA PHE A 110 -5.62 -8.60 1.85
C PHE A 110 -4.84 -9.13 3.05
N ASP A 111 -5.28 -8.88 4.29
CA ASP A 111 -4.67 -9.48 5.49
C ASP A 111 -4.76 -11.01 5.41
N LYS A 112 -5.92 -11.56 4.98
CA LYS A 112 -6.06 -13.00 4.71
C LYS A 112 -5.20 -13.49 3.54
N ALA A 113 -5.10 -12.73 2.46
CA ALA A 113 -4.21 -13.09 1.36
C ALA A 113 -2.73 -13.12 1.80
N ILE A 114 -2.31 -12.21 2.70
CA ILE A 114 -0.96 -12.17 3.27
C ILE A 114 -0.71 -13.38 4.17
N GLU A 115 -1.67 -13.72 5.06
CA GLU A 115 -1.58 -14.93 5.90
C GLU A 115 -1.36 -16.18 5.03
N LEU A 116 -2.05 -16.24 3.88
CA LEU A 116 -1.98 -17.32 2.88
C LEU A 116 -0.84 -17.15 1.85
N GLN A 117 0.14 -16.29 2.14
CA GLN A 117 1.38 -16.12 1.36
C GLN A 117 1.17 -15.69 -0.10
N ILE A 118 0.18 -14.84 -0.36
CA ILE A 118 0.04 -14.18 -1.66
C ILE A 118 1.00 -12.99 -1.72
N ASP A 119 2.01 -13.08 -2.59
CA ASP A 119 3.10 -12.10 -2.73
C ASP A 119 2.59 -10.65 -2.85
N SER A 120 1.57 -10.42 -3.68
CA SER A 120 1.00 -9.09 -3.92
C SER A 120 0.13 -8.56 -2.77
N GLY A 121 -0.26 -9.40 -1.82
CA GLY A 121 -1.15 -9.01 -0.72
C GLY A 121 -0.59 -7.82 0.08
N ARG A 122 0.72 -7.83 0.34
CA ARG A 122 1.43 -6.79 1.10
C ARG A 122 1.39 -5.42 0.44
N VAL A 123 1.59 -5.36 -0.88
CA VAL A 123 1.59 -4.10 -1.63
C VAL A 123 0.18 -3.53 -1.69
N TYR A 124 -0.81 -4.34 -2.04
CA TYR A 124 -2.21 -3.90 -2.11
C TYR A 124 -2.77 -3.52 -0.73
N ARG A 125 -2.35 -4.21 0.33
CA ARG A 125 -2.68 -3.83 1.71
C ARG A 125 -2.12 -2.46 2.06
N GLY A 126 -0.91 -2.13 1.59
CA GLY A 126 -0.33 -0.79 1.67
C GLY A 126 -1.14 0.24 0.89
N THR A 127 -1.59 -0.11 -0.32
CA THR A 127 -2.48 0.76 -1.10
C THR A 127 -3.76 1.08 -0.34
N VAL A 128 -4.38 0.12 0.35
CA VAL A 128 -5.54 0.39 1.21
C VAL A 128 -5.22 1.42 2.30
N GLU A 129 -4.04 1.36 2.92
CA GLU A 129 -3.66 2.37 3.93
C GLU A 129 -3.40 3.75 3.33
N MET A 130 -2.83 3.82 2.12
CA MET A 130 -2.73 5.06 1.36
C MET A 130 -4.12 5.66 1.10
N GLU A 131 -5.08 4.86 0.61
CA GLU A 131 -6.45 5.34 0.34
C GLU A 131 -7.17 5.77 1.64
N ARG A 132 -6.95 5.06 2.75
CA ARG A 132 -7.45 5.52 4.07
C ARG A 132 -6.82 6.85 4.49
N GLY A 133 -5.53 7.04 4.19
CA GLY A 133 -4.85 8.32 4.38
C GLY A 133 -5.50 9.43 3.54
N VAL A 134 -5.80 9.14 2.28
CA VAL A 134 -6.53 10.04 1.39
C VAL A 134 -7.89 10.45 1.98
N LEU A 135 -8.69 9.50 2.47
CA LEU A 135 -9.96 9.81 3.16
C LEU A 135 -9.77 10.71 4.39
N ARG A 136 -8.76 10.43 5.22
CA ARG A 136 -8.46 11.29 6.39
C ARG A 136 -8.10 12.70 5.96
N MET A 137 -7.34 12.82 4.87
CA MET A 137 -6.98 14.12 4.30
C MET A 137 -8.21 14.85 3.77
N GLU A 138 -9.12 14.18 3.06
CA GLU A 138 -10.37 14.78 2.56
C GLU A 138 -11.25 15.31 3.70
N GLN A 139 -11.32 14.60 4.82
CA GLN A 139 -12.18 14.94 5.95
C GLN A 139 -11.60 16.02 6.87
N GLY A 140 -10.28 15.97 7.14
CA GLY A 140 -9.64 16.78 8.17
C GLY A 140 -8.42 17.57 7.70
N GLY A 141 -8.12 17.52 6.41
CA GLY A 141 -6.98 18.18 5.81
C GLY A 141 -5.63 17.52 6.07
N TRP A 142 -4.56 18.15 5.58
CA TRP A 142 -3.19 17.63 5.70
C TRP A 142 -2.75 17.43 7.15
N SER A 143 -3.19 18.30 8.07
CA SER A 143 -2.90 18.18 9.49
C SER A 143 -3.50 16.92 10.12
N ALA A 144 -4.60 16.38 9.58
CA ALA A 144 -5.19 15.13 10.06
C ALA A 144 -4.31 13.90 9.80
N LEU A 145 -3.33 14.01 8.89
CA LEU A 145 -2.36 12.94 8.63
C LEU A 145 -1.28 12.83 9.71
N ALA A 146 -1.08 13.88 10.51
CA ALA A 146 -0.09 13.88 11.59
C ALA A 146 -0.45 12.95 12.77
N ALA A 147 -1.70 12.46 12.82
CA ALA A 147 -2.24 11.64 13.90
C ALA A 147 -1.97 10.13 13.76
N VAL A 148 -1.18 9.69 12.77
CA VAL A 148 -0.89 8.26 12.57
C VAL A 148 0.06 7.75 13.65
N ASP A 149 -0.29 6.62 14.29
CA ASP A 149 0.56 5.96 15.27
C ASP A 149 1.87 5.48 14.63
N PRO A 150 3.03 6.01 15.03
CA PRO A 150 4.33 5.63 14.47
C PRO A 150 4.72 4.18 14.78
N ARG A 151 4.00 3.50 15.70
CA ARG A 151 4.20 2.07 16.01
C ARG A 151 3.48 1.15 15.03
N ARG A 152 2.61 1.69 14.18
CA ARG A 152 1.87 0.91 13.20
C ARG A 152 2.82 0.43 12.10
N THR A 153 3.08 -0.86 12.07
CA THR A 153 3.91 -1.47 11.02
C THR A 153 3.18 -1.41 9.68
N THR A 154 3.80 -0.79 8.68
CA THR A 154 3.30 -0.84 7.30
C THR A 154 3.54 -2.25 6.74
N PRO A 155 2.51 -2.95 6.23
CA PRO A 155 2.65 -4.34 5.78
C PRO A 155 3.41 -4.50 4.45
N VAL A 156 4.04 -3.44 3.95
CA VAL A 156 4.63 -3.30 2.62
C VAL A 156 6.08 -3.81 2.60
N PRO A 157 6.56 -4.41 1.51
CA PRO A 157 7.95 -4.89 1.42
C PRO A 157 8.98 -3.75 1.58
N GLY A 158 10.11 -4.05 2.24
CA GLY A 158 11.16 -3.06 2.53
C GLY A 158 11.72 -2.36 1.28
N PHE A 159 11.79 -3.04 0.14
CA PHE A 159 12.27 -2.45 -1.12
C PHE A 159 11.30 -1.40 -1.72
N VAL A 160 10.01 -1.46 -1.39
CA VAL A 160 9.03 -0.42 -1.78
C VAL A 160 9.16 0.79 -0.84
N LEU A 161 9.41 0.58 0.45
CA LEU A 161 9.69 1.66 1.39
C LEU A 161 11.01 2.37 1.05
N GLU A 162 12.04 1.61 0.68
CA GLU A 162 13.32 2.12 0.19
C GLU A 162 13.14 2.93 -1.11
N LEU A 163 12.32 2.46 -2.05
CA LEU A 163 11.95 3.24 -3.24
C LEU A 163 11.34 4.59 -2.84
N GLY A 164 10.37 4.58 -1.91
CA GLY A 164 9.70 5.79 -1.44
C GLY A 164 10.68 6.82 -0.86
N ALA A 165 11.55 6.37 0.03
CA ALA A 165 12.59 7.21 0.62
C ALA A 165 13.51 7.81 -0.46
N ASN A 166 13.93 7.02 -1.45
CA ASN A 166 14.79 7.52 -2.51
C ASN A 166 14.08 8.52 -3.44
N LEU A 167 12.79 8.30 -3.75
CA LEU A 167 12.00 9.21 -4.58
C LEU A 167 11.86 10.57 -3.91
N VAL A 168 11.47 10.61 -2.63
CA VAL A 168 11.31 11.90 -1.91
C VAL A 168 12.66 12.56 -1.61
N ALA A 169 13.72 11.78 -1.39
CA ALA A 169 15.09 12.29 -1.25
C ALA A 169 15.61 12.95 -2.54
N SER A 170 15.13 12.49 -3.70
CA SER A 170 15.49 13.06 -5.01
C SER A 170 14.80 14.39 -5.31
N CYS A 171 13.94 14.86 -4.40
CA CYS A 171 13.21 16.12 -4.53
C CYS A 171 13.80 17.25 -3.68
N PRO A 172 13.75 18.50 -4.19
CA PRO A 172 14.13 19.69 -3.42
C PRO A 172 13.22 19.89 -2.20
N SER A 173 13.63 20.75 -1.28
CA SER A 173 12.79 21.10 -0.13
C SER A 173 11.52 21.83 -0.58
N ASN A 174 10.40 21.58 0.10
CA ASN A 174 9.08 22.18 -0.18
C ASN A 174 8.49 21.85 -1.57
N ALA A 175 9.05 20.86 -2.26
CA ALA A 175 8.62 20.45 -3.60
C ALA A 175 7.31 19.64 -3.59
N ILE A 176 6.62 19.67 -4.73
CA ILE A 176 5.48 18.80 -5.00
C ILE A 176 5.98 17.60 -5.79
N LEU A 177 5.94 16.41 -5.19
CA LEU A 177 6.29 15.17 -5.87
C LEU A 177 5.08 14.63 -6.63
N VAL A 178 5.26 14.41 -7.93
CA VAL A 178 4.25 13.86 -8.84
C VAL A 178 4.68 12.45 -9.29
N PRO A 179 4.06 11.40 -8.75
CA PRO A 179 4.20 10.01 -9.19
C PRO A 179 3.68 9.79 -10.62
N GLY A 180 4.25 8.85 -11.36
CA GLY A 180 3.79 8.45 -12.68
C GLY A 180 2.89 7.22 -12.71
N ASN A 181 2.92 6.41 -11.66
CA ASN A 181 2.10 5.21 -11.53
C ASN A 181 1.72 4.91 -10.08
N GLN A 182 0.88 3.89 -9.87
CA GLN A 182 0.37 3.53 -8.54
C GLN A 182 1.46 3.04 -7.57
N LEU A 183 2.54 2.43 -8.06
CA LEU A 183 3.65 1.97 -7.23
C LEU A 183 4.47 3.14 -6.70
N GLU A 184 4.80 4.10 -7.57
CA GLU A 184 5.48 5.34 -7.18
C GLU A 184 4.59 6.16 -6.23
N SER A 185 3.28 6.22 -6.48
CA SER A 185 2.30 6.87 -5.59
C SER A 185 2.30 6.26 -4.20
N LEU A 186 2.20 4.93 -4.12
CA LEU A 186 2.25 4.21 -2.86
C LEU A 186 3.58 4.47 -2.13
N ALA A 187 4.70 4.30 -2.83
CA ALA A 187 6.02 4.44 -2.23
C ALA A 187 6.25 5.86 -1.69
N ALA A 188 5.95 6.89 -2.50
CA ALA A 188 6.07 8.29 -2.11
C ALA A 188 5.15 8.66 -0.94
N TRP A 189 3.88 8.21 -0.98
CA TRP A 189 2.92 8.46 0.10
C TRP A 189 3.40 7.85 1.42
N LEU A 190 3.80 6.58 1.40
CA LEU A 190 4.26 5.90 2.61
C LEU A 190 5.49 6.61 3.20
N ALA A 191 6.45 7.02 2.37
CA ALA A 191 7.63 7.72 2.83
C ALA A 191 7.28 9.08 3.48
N SER A 192 6.59 9.95 2.75
CA SER A 192 6.28 11.32 3.20
C SER A 192 5.26 11.37 4.33
N VAL A 193 4.18 10.60 4.23
CA VAL A 193 3.00 10.72 5.09
C VAL A 193 3.06 9.75 6.25
N GLU A 194 3.08 8.44 5.95
CA GLU A 194 2.94 7.40 6.99
C GLU A 194 4.22 7.26 7.83
N LEU A 195 5.39 7.34 7.19
CA LEU A 195 6.69 7.24 7.86
C LEU A 195 7.28 8.60 8.24
N GLY A 196 6.74 9.70 7.71
CA GLY A 196 7.20 11.05 8.00
C GLY A 196 8.62 11.36 7.52
N PHE A 197 9.15 10.61 6.55
CA PHE A 197 10.43 10.89 5.92
C PHE A 197 10.26 11.98 4.85
N ARG A 198 10.97 13.11 4.96
CA ARG A 198 10.79 14.28 4.08
C ARG A 198 9.34 14.81 4.06
N ARG A 199 8.82 15.18 5.24
CA ARG A 199 7.48 15.82 5.40
C ARG A 199 7.34 17.16 4.66
N ASP A 200 8.46 17.75 4.26
CA ASP A 200 8.52 18.96 3.45
C ASP A 200 8.24 18.68 1.96
N VAL A 201 8.26 17.42 1.51
CA VAL A 201 7.89 17.03 0.14
C VAL A 201 6.45 16.54 0.14
N PHE A 202 5.61 17.19 -0.64
CA PHE A 202 4.19 16.85 -0.76
C PHE A 202 3.95 15.83 -1.88
N PRO A 203 3.55 14.57 -1.59
CA PRO A 203 3.16 13.60 -2.60
C PRO A 203 1.76 13.92 -3.15
N LEU A 204 1.72 14.43 -4.38
CA LEU A 204 0.46 14.65 -5.10
C LEU A 204 0.04 13.38 -5.83
N LEU A 205 -1.15 12.85 -5.55
CA LEU A 205 -1.71 11.70 -6.25
C LEU A 205 -2.44 12.16 -7.52
N PRO A 206 -1.93 11.92 -8.75
CA PRO A 206 -2.49 12.54 -9.95
C PRO A 206 -3.92 12.07 -10.27
N GLU A 207 -4.16 10.75 -10.15
CA GLU A 207 -5.49 10.16 -10.37
C GLU A 207 -6.53 10.80 -9.42
N ARG A 208 -6.19 10.94 -8.13
CA ARG A 208 -7.09 11.59 -7.15
C ARG A 208 -7.28 13.07 -7.41
N PHE A 209 -6.22 13.79 -7.80
CA PHE A 209 -6.34 15.21 -8.10
C PHE A 209 -7.29 15.48 -9.28
N GLN A 210 -7.29 14.59 -10.28
CA GLN A 210 -8.19 14.68 -11.43
C GLN A 210 -9.62 14.32 -11.04
N ASP A 211 -9.81 13.16 -10.41
CA ASP A 211 -11.14 12.57 -10.29
C ASP A 211 -11.89 12.97 -9.02
N ASP A 212 -11.18 13.40 -7.96
CA ASP A 212 -11.77 13.66 -6.66
C ASP A 212 -11.75 15.16 -6.32
N SER A 213 -12.95 15.75 -6.23
CA SER A 213 -13.12 17.17 -5.93
C SER A 213 -12.77 17.56 -4.50
N LEU A 214 -12.96 16.66 -3.53
CA LEU A 214 -12.60 16.88 -2.12
C LEU A 214 -11.08 16.79 -1.94
N TYR A 215 -10.45 15.78 -2.52
CA TYR A 215 -8.99 15.65 -2.53
C TYR A 215 -8.35 16.88 -3.18
N ARG A 216 -8.80 17.26 -4.37
CA ARG A 216 -8.30 18.43 -5.10
C ARG A 216 -8.46 19.73 -4.29
N ARG A 217 -9.61 19.93 -3.65
CA ARG A 217 -9.85 21.09 -2.78
C ARG A 217 -8.84 21.11 -1.64
N GLN A 218 -8.63 19.97 -0.99
CA GLN A 218 -7.73 19.91 0.15
C GLN A 218 -6.26 20.11 -0.25
N VAL A 219 -5.84 19.57 -1.39
CA VAL A 219 -4.52 19.86 -1.97
C VAL A 219 -4.36 21.35 -2.21
N ALA A 220 -5.36 22.02 -2.80
CA ALA A 220 -5.31 23.45 -3.05
C ALA A 220 -5.17 24.27 -1.76
N VAL A 221 -5.89 23.90 -0.70
CA VAL A 221 -5.75 24.54 0.61
C VAL A 221 -4.36 24.30 1.20
N THR A 222 -3.85 23.06 1.16
CA THR A 222 -2.57 22.71 1.76
C THR A 222 -1.37 23.32 1.06
N LEU A 223 -1.44 23.45 -0.27
CA LEU A 223 -0.38 24.03 -1.07
C LEU A 223 -0.56 25.54 -1.31
N GLU A 224 -1.59 26.15 -0.72
CA GLU A 224 -1.94 27.57 -0.86
C GLU A 224 -2.17 28.00 -2.32
N LEU A 225 -2.71 27.08 -3.14
CA LEU A 225 -2.96 27.36 -4.56
C LEU A 225 -4.07 28.40 -4.70
N ALA A 226 -3.81 29.46 -5.48
CA ALA A 226 -4.79 30.49 -5.80
C ALA A 226 -5.96 29.93 -6.62
N GLY A 227 -6.92 29.30 -5.93
CA GLY A 227 -8.09 28.65 -6.53
C GLY A 227 -7.80 27.28 -7.15
N SER A 228 -8.78 26.75 -7.91
CA SER A 228 -8.72 25.43 -8.56
C SER A 228 -7.82 25.39 -9.80
N ALA A 229 -6.84 26.29 -9.93
CA ALA A 229 -6.08 26.57 -11.15
C ALA A 229 -5.15 25.42 -11.64
N GLY A 230 -5.26 24.24 -11.04
CA GLY A 230 -4.52 23.04 -11.44
C GLY A 230 -3.10 22.98 -10.88
N VAL A 231 -2.48 21.80 -11.00
CA VAL A 231 -1.13 21.51 -10.49
C VAL A 231 -0.06 22.41 -11.15
N THR A 232 -0.30 22.83 -12.39
CA THR A 232 0.60 23.74 -13.13
C THR A 232 0.64 25.13 -12.50
N ALA A 233 -0.45 25.61 -11.91
CA ALA A 233 -0.42 26.85 -11.13
C ALA A 233 0.38 26.70 -9.82
N ALA A 234 0.45 25.50 -9.25
CA ALA A 234 1.33 25.23 -8.11
C ALA A 234 2.82 25.28 -8.47
N ALA A 235 3.14 24.97 -9.73
CA ALA A 235 4.49 24.93 -10.26
C ALA A 235 5.18 26.31 -10.30
N THR A 236 4.40 27.41 -10.23
CA THR A 236 4.95 28.77 -10.25
C THR A 236 5.52 29.19 -8.89
N GLU A 237 5.05 28.58 -7.80
CA GLU A 237 5.48 28.90 -6.43
C GLU A 237 6.34 27.80 -5.82
N ARG A 238 6.20 26.55 -6.30
CA ARG A 238 6.91 25.38 -5.79
C ARG A 238 7.50 24.58 -6.93
N THR A 239 8.69 24.01 -6.70
CA THR A 239 9.29 23.09 -7.67
C THR A 239 8.43 21.83 -7.79
N LEU A 240 8.07 21.47 -9.03
CA LEU A 240 7.52 20.14 -9.30
C LEU A 240 8.68 19.15 -9.39
N CYS A 241 8.51 18.00 -8.77
CA CYS A 241 9.44 16.88 -8.79
C CYS A 241 8.73 15.68 -9.42
N LEU A 242 9.07 15.32 -10.66
CA LEU A 242 8.46 14.22 -11.37
C LEU A 242 9.27 12.93 -11.16
N THR A 243 8.58 11.89 -10.71
CA THR A 243 9.14 10.54 -10.62
C THR A 243 9.50 9.95 -12.00
N PRO A 244 10.28 8.85 -12.06
CA PRO A 244 10.72 8.26 -13.32
C PRO A 244 9.63 7.95 -14.34
N PHE A 245 8.46 7.46 -13.92
CA PHE A 245 7.36 7.19 -14.85
C PHE A 245 6.41 8.36 -15.06
N ALA A 246 6.58 9.48 -14.36
CA ALA A 246 5.74 10.65 -14.57
C ALA A 246 6.01 11.26 -15.96
N ASP A 247 4.91 11.67 -16.61
CA ASP A 247 4.89 12.24 -17.95
C ASP A 247 4.98 13.76 -17.87
N SER A 248 6.17 14.30 -18.15
CA SER A 248 6.45 15.74 -18.11
C SER A 248 5.69 16.52 -19.17
N SER A 249 5.24 15.88 -20.26
CA SER A 249 4.49 16.56 -21.32
C SER A 249 3.14 17.09 -20.85
N ARG A 250 2.62 16.57 -19.73
CA ARG A 250 1.35 17.00 -19.11
C ARG A 250 1.44 18.33 -18.37
N PHE A 251 2.65 18.83 -18.11
CA PHE A 251 2.87 20.03 -17.31
C PHE A 251 3.22 21.27 -18.15
N GLY A 252 3.78 21.10 -19.35
CA GLY A 252 3.80 22.09 -20.42
C GLY A 252 4.59 23.39 -20.15
N GLY A 253 5.66 23.63 -20.93
CA GLY A 253 6.33 24.93 -20.99
C GLY A 253 7.47 25.14 -20.00
N GLU A 254 7.77 24.16 -19.14
CA GLU A 254 8.89 24.23 -18.20
C GLU A 254 10.19 23.64 -18.76
N GLU A 255 11.32 24.26 -18.41
CA GLU A 255 12.63 23.63 -18.51
C GLU A 255 12.77 22.61 -17.38
N TRP A 256 13.15 21.38 -17.73
CA TRP A 256 13.30 20.27 -16.79
C TRP A 256 14.78 19.98 -16.55
N SER A 257 15.17 20.01 -15.27
CA SER A 257 16.49 19.54 -14.85
C SER A 257 16.42 18.13 -14.28
N VAL A 258 17.45 17.34 -14.52
CA VAL A 258 17.60 16.00 -13.94
C VAL A 258 18.25 16.12 -12.56
N THR A 259 17.65 15.52 -11.54
CA THR A 259 18.28 15.35 -10.21
C THR A 259 18.78 13.91 -10.05
N GLN A 260 18.71 13.34 -8.83
CA GLN A 260 19.06 11.93 -8.63
C GLN A 260 18.08 11.01 -9.39
N LEU A 261 16.90 10.71 -8.83
CA LEU A 261 15.89 9.87 -9.50
C LEU A 261 14.80 10.65 -10.25
N ALA A 262 14.71 11.97 -10.06
CA ALA A 262 13.57 12.77 -10.51
C ALA A 262 13.94 13.79 -11.60
N LEU A 263 12.91 14.28 -12.29
CA LEU A 263 12.99 15.54 -13.03
C LEU A 263 12.42 16.66 -12.16
N VAL A 264 13.03 17.84 -12.19
CA VAL A 264 12.55 19.01 -11.45
C VAL A 264 12.33 20.20 -12.38
N THR A 265 11.33 21.02 -12.08
CA THR A 265 11.12 22.27 -12.83
C THR A 265 12.21 23.29 -12.53
N GLY A 266 12.73 23.93 -13.58
CA GLY A 266 13.77 24.95 -13.49
C GLY A 266 15.17 24.38 -13.33
N ALA A 267 16.09 25.20 -12.80
CA ALA A 267 17.48 24.80 -12.57
C ALA A 267 17.59 23.74 -11.46
N ALA A 268 18.47 22.75 -11.64
CA ALA A 268 18.74 21.71 -10.65
C ALA A 268 19.19 22.35 -9.32
N PRO A 269 18.39 22.26 -8.24
CA PRO A 269 18.79 22.82 -6.96
C PRO A 269 19.74 21.88 -6.23
N ALA A 270 20.45 22.42 -5.24
CA ALA A 270 21.15 21.58 -4.28
C ALA A 270 20.13 20.72 -3.52
N LEU A 271 20.30 19.41 -3.57
CA LEU A 271 19.49 18.49 -2.78
C LEU A 271 20.00 18.41 -1.34
N PRO A 272 19.12 18.11 -0.37
CA PRO A 272 19.55 17.73 0.96
C PRO A 272 20.51 16.52 0.91
N ALA A 273 21.41 16.42 1.88
CA ALA A 273 22.43 15.37 1.95
C ALA A 273 21.83 14.00 2.36
N HIS A 274 20.98 13.44 1.49
CA HIS A 274 20.46 12.09 1.63
C HIS A 274 21.17 11.16 0.64
N VAL A 275 21.72 10.07 1.17
CA VAL A 275 22.34 9.03 0.36
C VAL A 275 21.26 8.05 -0.08
N LEU A 276 21.17 7.79 -1.38
CA LEU A 276 20.27 6.79 -1.92
C LEU A 276 20.78 5.37 -1.62
N SER A 277 19.87 4.44 -1.36
CA SER A 277 20.16 3.02 -1.09
C SER A 277 19.29 2.11 -1.96
N ILE A 278 19.81 0.95 -2.36
CA ILE A 278 19.04 -0.15 -2.96
C ILE A 278 19.29 -1.48 -2.22
N THR A 279 19.61 -1.42 -0.94
CA THR A 279 19.97 -2.57 -0.11
C THR A 279 18.81 -3.55 0.02
N GLN A 280 17.60 -3.05 0.25
CA GLN A 280 16.40 -3.91 0.37
C GLN A 280 16.03 -4.52 -0.98
N LEU A 281 16.16 -3.73 -2.06
CA LEU A 281 15.95 -4.23 -3.43
C LEU A 281 16.95 -5.32 -3.78
N GLN A 282 18.24 -5.12 -3.48
CA GLN A 282 19.29 -6.09 -3.71
C GLN A 282 19.06 -7.38 -2.92
N GLN A 283 18.70 -7.26 -1.64
CA GLN A 283 18.36 -8.42 -0.81
C GLN A 283 17.18 -9.20 -1.41
N SER A 284 16.14 -8.52 -1.90
CA SER A 284 15.01 -9.17 -2.56
C SER A 284 15.41 -9.93 -3.82
N HIS A 285 16.28 -9.34 -4.66
CA HIS A 285 16.84 -10.01 -5.84
C HIS A 285 17.64 -11.26 -5.50
N GLN A 286 18.40 -11.24 -4.40
CA GLN A 286 19.22 -12.37 -3.95
C GLN A 286 18.40 -13.52 -3.37
N GLN A 287 17.27 -13.22 -2.72
CA GLN A 287 16.46 -14.22 -2.04
C GLN A 287 15.45 -14.88 -2.98
N ARG A 288 14.47 -14.10 -3.46
CA ARG A 288 13.41 -14.55 -4.35
C ARG A 288 12.80 -13.32 -5.03
N PRO A 289 13.18 -13.00 -6.28
CA PRO A 289 12.56 -11.94 -7.04
C PRO A 289 11.04 -12.16 -7.16
N THR A 290 10.29 -11.07 -7.06
CA THR A 290 8.85 -11.03 -7.27
C THR A 290 8.54 -10.06 -8.42
N ALA A 291 7.32 -10.09 -8.95
CA ALA A 291 6.86 -9.08 -9.92
C ALA A 291 7.03 -7.64 -9.39
N TRP A 292 6.95 -7.44 -8.07
CA TRP A 292 7.18 -6.14 -7.43
C TRP A 292 8.66 -5.76 -7.35
N THR A 293 9.55 -6.74 -7.18
CA THR A 293 11.00 -6.54 -7.28
C THR A 293 11.37 -6.04 -8.67
N GLU A 294 10.79 -6.64 -9.71
CA GLU A 294 10.97 -6.23 -11.10
C GLU A 294 10.37 -4.85 -11.37
N ALA A 295 9.15 -4.58 -10.88
CA ALA A 295 8.51 -3.28 -11.03
C ALA A 295 9.31 -2.15 -10.36
N VAL A 296 9.83 -2.36 -9.14
CA VAL A 296 10.70 -1.37 -8.48
C VAL A 296 12.02 -1.21 -9.24
N THR A 297 12.61 -2.30 -9.73
CA THR A 297 13.81 -2.23 -10.59
C THR A 297 13.55 -1.38 -11.83
N ALA A 298 12.38 -1.54 -12.47
CA ALA A 298 12.02 -0.75 -13.65
C ALA A 298 11.96 0.76 -13.36
N VAL A 299 11.55 1.19 -12.16
CA VAL A 299 11.57 2.61 -11.76
C VAL A 299 13.00 3.16 -11.76
N TYR A 300 13.94 2.42 -11.16
CA TYR A 300 15.35 2.82 -11.15
C TYR A 300 15.99 2.83 -12.54
N LEU A 301 15.69 1.83 -13.37
CA LEU A 301 16.19 1.78 -14.74
C LEU A 301 15.63 2.94 -15.58
N GLN A 302 14.36 3.29 -15.39
CA GLN A 302 13.75 4.45 -16.03
C GLN A 302 14.42 5.76 -15.59
N ALA A 303 14.79 5.89 -14.31
CA ALA A 303 15.58 7.03 -13.83
C ALA A 303 16.97 7.07 -14.50
N ALA A 304 17.63 5.93 -14.63
CA ALA A 304 18.97 5.80 -15.22
C ALA A 304 19.04 6.25 -16.68
N ARG A 305 17.95 6.04 -17.44
CA ARG A 305 17.84 6.53 -18.83
C ARG A 305 17.93 8.06 -18.92
N ARG A 306 17.57 8.77 -17.85
CA ARG A 306 17.62 10.23 -17.74
C ARG A 306 18.89 10.70 -17.01
N ASN A 307 19.41 9.90 -16.07
CA ASN A 307 20.60 10.18 -15.29
C ASN A 307 21.63 9.03 -15.34
N VAL A 308 22.59 9.13 -16.26
CA VAL A 308 23.62 8.10 -16.46
C VAL A 308 24.56 7.91 -15.26
N LEU A 309 24.63 8.88 -14.33
CA LEU A 309 25.47 8.77 -13.14
C LEU A 309 24.98 7.66 -12.20
N LEU A 310 23.69 7.33 -12.24
CA LEU A 310 23.10 6.23 -11.46
C LEU A 310 23.70 4.87 -11.86
N CYS A 311 24.15 4.73 -13.10
CA CYS A 311 24.73 3.50 -13.64
C CYS A 311 26.10 3.14 -13.04
N GLY A 312 26.89 4.14 -12.62
CA GLY A 312 28.19 3.92 -11.98
C GLY A 312 28.13 3.80 -10.45
N GLY A 313 27.03 4.23 -9.84
CA GLY A 313 26.83 4.22 -8.40
C GLY A 313 25.74 3.22 -8.01
N LEU A 314 24.56 3.77 -7.75
CA LEU A 314 23.42 3.06 -7.17
C LEU A 314 23.09 1.75 -7.89
N LEU A 315 23.10 1.71 -9.23
CA LEU A 315 22.60 0.58 -10.00
C LEU A 315 23.64 -0.46 -10.38
N SER A 316 24.91 -0.23 -10.03
CA SER A 316 26.01 -1.17 -10.32
C SER A 316 25.77 -2.59 -9.76
N TYR A 317 24.97 -2.69 -8.69
CA TYR A 317 24.63 -3.96 -8.04
C TYR A 317 23.48 -4.74 -8.71
N LEU A 318 22.73 -4.13 -9.63
CA LEU A 318 21.59 -4.79 -10.29
C LEU A 318 22.02 -5.71 -11.46
N LYS A 319 23.31 -5.70 -11.86
CA LYS A 319 23.88 -6.54 -12.95
C LYS A 319 23.15 -6.39 -14.29
N ASP A 320 22.69 -7.48 -14.90
CA ASP A 320 22.24 -7.57 -16.30
C ASP A 320 21.21 -6.49 -16.73
N PRO A 321 20.16 -6.16 -15.96
CA PRO A 321 19.21 -5.11 -16.34
C PRO A 321 19.86 -3.70 -16.39
N ALA A 322 20.86 -3.47 -15.55
CA ALA A 322 21.62 -2.21 -15.54
C ALA A 322 22.57 -2.15 -16.73
N ILE A 323 23.24 -3.24 -17.09
CA ILE A 323 24.10 -3.36 -18.29
C ILE A 323 23.32 -2.94 -19.54
N THR A 324 22.13 -3.52 -19.77
CA THR A 324 21.31 -3.21 -20.95
C THR A 324 20.85 -1.76 -20.99
N THR A 325 20.45 -1.21 -19.84
CA THR A 325 19.90 0.16 -19.76
C THR A 325 20.99 1.23 -19.81
N CYS A 326 22.15 0.92 -19.24
CA CYS A 326 23.27 1.85 -19.12
C CYS A 326 24.31 1.70 -20.23
N GLY A 327 24.15 0.73 -21.14
CA GLY A 327 25.04 0.51 -22.28
C GLY A 327 26.47 0.16 -21.87
N ARG A 328 26.64 -0.55 -20.74
CA ARG A 328 27.95 -0.94 -20.19
C ARG A 328 28.11 -2.44 -20.20
#